data_AF-A0AA95M0V8-F1
#
_entry.id   AF-A0AA95M0V8-F1
#
_cell.length_a   1.000
_cell.length_b   1.000
_cell.length_c   1.000
_cell.angle_alpha   90.00
_cell.angle_beta   90.00
_cell.angle_gamma   90.00
#
_symmetry.space_group_name_H-M   'P 1'
#
loop_
_entity.id
_entity.type
_entity.pdbx_description
1 polymer ?
#
loop_
_entity_poly.entity_id
_entity_poly.type
_entity_poly.pdbx_seq_one_letter_code
_entity_poly.pdbx_strand_id
1 'polypeptide(L)' 'MKRSIFARLLWLEALNIYRAIFHGVIFKGSSLPFFQNYKMNMER' A
#
# COMPACT_ATOMS: atom_id res chain seq x y z
N MET A 1 17.22 23.61 -9.91
CA MET A 1 16.82 22.37 -10.62
C MET A 1 17.26 21.08 -9.93
N LYS A 2 18.55 20.85 -9.60
CA LYS A 2 19.02 19.58 -9.01
C LYS A 2 18.33 19.16 -7.69
N ARG A 3 18.01 20.09 -6.80
CA ARG A 3 17.26 19.83 -5.55
C ARG A 3 15.84 19.31 -5.78
N SER A 4 15.17 19.75 -6.84
CA SER A 4 13.79 19.32 -7.15
C SER A 4 13.73 17.87 -7.63
N ILE A 5 14.78 17.40 -8.29
CA ILE A 5 14.90 16.01 -8.75
C ILE A 5 15.15 15.09 -7.56
N PHE A 6 16.05 15.48 -6.65
CA PHE A 6 16.29 14.76 -5.40
C PHE A 6 15.04 14.67 -4.52
N ALA A 7 14.29 15.76 -4.36
CA ALA A 7 13.04 15.76 -3.62
C ALA A 7 12.01 14.80 -4.24
N ARG A 8 11.96 14.72 -5.58
CA ARG A 8 11.07 13.81 -6.31
C ARG A 8 11.47 12.35 -6.15
N LEU A 9 12.77 12.05 -6.15
CA LEU A 9 13.28 10.70 -5.88
C LEU A 9 12.96 10.23 -4.45
N LEU A 10 13.19 11.09 -3.46
CA LEU A 10 12.84 10.81 -2.06
C LEU A 10 11.33 10.59 -1.88
N TRP A 11 10.50 11.37 -2.59
CA TRP A 11 9.05 11.16 -2.60
C TRP A 11 8.66 9.82 -3.20
N LEU A 12 9.30 9.41 -4.30
CA LEU A 12 9.03 8.11 -4.93
C LEU A 12 9.48 6.94 -4.04
N GLU A 13 10.62 7.05 -3.37
CA GLU A 13 11.06 6.06 -2.38
C GLU A 13 10.07 5.95 -1.22
N ALA A 14 9.66 7.08 -0.65
CA ALA A 14 8.67 7.10 0.42
C ALA A 14 7.37 6.43 -0.04
N LEU A 15 6.86 6.79 -1.23
CA LEU A 15 5.64 6.19 -1.79
C LEU A 15 5.78 4.67 -1.98
N ASN A 16 6.94 4.20 -2.43
CA ASN A 16 7.20 2.78 -2.64
C ASN A 16 7.28 2.01 -1.32
N ILE A 17 7.89 2.59 -0.28
CA ILE A 17 7.92 2.03 1.08
C ILE A 17 6.50 1.96 1.66
N TYR A 18 5.73 3.06 1.57
CA TYR A 18 4.32 3.07 2.01
C TYR A 18 3.50 2.02 1.27
N ARG A 19 3.67 1.91 -0.05
CA ARG A 19 2.99 0.88 -0.83
C ARG A 19 3.37 -0.52 -0.39
N ALA A 20 4.66 -0.80 -0.12
CA ALA A 20 5.11 -2.10 0.34
C ALA A 20 4.56 -2.46 1.74
N ILE A 21 4.54 -1.49 2.66
CA ILE A 21 3.93 -1.65 3.99
C ILE A 21 2.43 -1.91 3.83
N PHE A 22 1.73 -1.09 3.04
CA PHE A 22 0.29 -1.23 2.82
C PHE A 22 -0.04 -2.55 2.13
N HIS A 23 0.72 -2.97 1.11
CA HIS A 23 0.55 -4.28 0.48
C HIS A 23 0.81 -5.42 1.46
N GLY A 24 1.85 -5.32 2.29
CA GLY A 24 2.15 -6.32 3.31
C GLY A 24 1.02 -6.43 4.35
N VAL A 25 0.47 -5.29 4.78
CA VAL A 25 -0.65 -5.21 5.71
C VAL A 25 -1.95 -5.70 5.06
N ILE A 26 -2.23 -5.34 3.81
CA ILE A 26 -3.41 -5.81 3.07
C ILE A 26 -3.30 -7.30 2.78
N PHE A 27 -2.11 -7.82 2.45
CA PHE A 27 -1.94 -9.25 2.14
C PHE A 27 -2.03 -10.11 3.41
N LYS A 28 -1.35 -9.72 4.52
CA LYS A 28 -1.55 -10.36 5.83
C LYS A 28 -2.93 -10.10 6.41
N GLY A 29 -3.53 -8.96 6.08
CA GLY A 29 -4.87 -8.58 6.51
C GLY A 29 -5.97 -9.28 5.72
N SER A 30 -5.71 -9.70 4.49
CA SER A 30 -6.65 -10.47 3.69
C SER A 30 -6.91 -11.87 4.25
N SER A 31 -6.02 -12.38 5.12
CA SER A 31 -6.28 -13.55 5.96
C SER A 31 -6.92 -13.22 7.30
N LEU A 32 -7.13 -11.94 7.63
CA LEU A 32 -7.93 -11.55 8.79
C LEU A 32 -9.43 -11.66 8.43
N PRO A 33 -10.26 -12.18 9.34
CA PRO A 33 -11.68 -12.41 9.10
C PRO A 33 -12.47 -11.14 8.71
N PHE A 34 -11.97 -9.96 9.08
CA PHE A 34 -12.58 -8.67 8.72
C PHE A 34 -12.55 -8.42 7.20
N PHE A 35 -11.43 -8.69 6.52
CA PHE A 35 -11.29 -8.46 5.08
C PHE A 35 -11.89 -9.60 4.23
N GLN A 36 -11.95 -10.82 4.76
CA GLN A 36 -12.68 -11.93 4.12
C GLN A 36 -14.18 -11.63 4.02
N ASN A 37 -14.79 -11.09 5.09
CA ASN A 37 -16.19 -10.68 5.06
C ASN A 37 -16.46 -9.56 4.06
N TYR A 38 -15.55 -8.58 3.93
CA TYR A 38 -15.70 -7.52 2.95
C TYR A 38 -15.66 -8.06 1.50
N LYS A 39 -14.73 -8.99 1.22
CA LYS A 39 -14.63 -9.63 -0.10
C LYS A 39 -15.86 -10.49 -0.44
N MET A 40 -16.36 -11.26 0.52
CA MET A 40 -17.54 -12.12 0.35
C MET A 40 -18.83 -11.32 0.08
N ASN A 41 -18.93 -10.08 0.57
CA ASN A 41 -20.06 -9.19 0.32
C ASN A 41 -19.95 -8.38 -0.97
N MET A 42 -18.79 -8.37 -1.63
CA MET A 42 -18.58 -7.64 -2.90
C MET A 42 -18.80 -8.54 -4.14
N GLU A 43 -18.80 -9.87 -3.97
CA GLU A 43 -19.09 -10.86 -5.02
C GLU A 43 -20.58 -11.30 -5.05
N ARG A 44 -21.47 -10.61 -4.32
CA ARG A 44 -22.92 -10.85 -4.29
C ARG A 44 -23.67 -9.75 -5.02
#